data_AF-A0A370TEF8-F1
#
_entry.id   AF-A0A370TEF8-F1
#
_cell.length_a   1.000
_cell.length_b   1.000
_cell.length_c   1.000
_cell.angle_alpha   90.00
_cell.angle_beta   90.00
_cell.angle_gamma   90.00
#
_symmetry.space_group_name_H-M   'P 1'
#
loop_
_entity.id
_entity.type
_entity.pdbx_description
1 polymer ?
#
loop_
_entity_poly.entity_id
_entity_poly.type
_entity_poly.pdbx_seq_one_letter_code
_entity_poly.pdbx_strand_id
1 'polypeptide(L)'
;MVNYTQFSPGKVSTEEVKLWNPSKILGIINPDNDRLTCVGDAPSQRRRCRNPIRADNQALITKALDEIAYLPPDSPAVMTKLRAIAGPALCVRYHQSQAETVVMQWQRKIQPLKTEIGERKPAKSVQSRRLEKPARDRRVEGIQDVLKEMRDALANLREEINNQRHQSQECEGPEERAVEDRQEQERKHRRSEERNREARRKESERLEKERLEKERLEKERLEKERLEKERLEKEHLAKEKREKEEKQRRERIRQRAQKLHEEREREKREKEQKEREEWNQLWAKYQERWAQLKASASDIREGNIRDAIPWPVMSGSYPDVKNSNVKEFFQKTVSRDENMVKLMRKECLKWHPDRRCTWLRGAQLSDVDEMIVDMICRVVTGLLNEFAERSSKFLD
;
A
#
# COMPACT_ATOMS: atom_id res chain seq x y z
N MET A 1 64.08 28.71 -14.87
CA MET A 1 63.14 28.44 -13.76
C MET A 1 61.79 28.16 -14.40
N VAL A 2 61.44 26.88 -14.45
CA VAL A 2 60.27 26.36 -15.15
C VAL A 2 59.14 26.25 -14.13
N ASN A 3 58.10 27.06 -14.31
CA ASN A 3 56.96 27.10 -13.38
C ASN A 3 56.04 25.90 -13.64
N TYR A 4 56.00 25.00 -12.65
CA TYR A 4 55.04 23.92 -12.52
C TYR A 4 53.65 24.49 -12.19
N THR A 5 52.72 24.43 -13.13
CA THR A 5 51.29 24.62 -12.87
C THR A 5 50.66 23.28 -12.52
N GLN A 6 50.12 23.20 -11.31
CA GLN A 6 49.41 22.07 -10.73
C GLN A 6 48.16 21.74 -11.56
N PHE A 7 48.05 20.48 -11.97
CA PHE A 7 46.89 19.91 -12.64
C PHE A 7 45.88 19.46 -11.56
N SER A 8 44.79 20.21 -11.39
CA SER A 8 43.65 19.78 -10.57
C SER A 8 42.75 18.84 -11.39
N PRO A 9 42.27 17.71 -10.82
CA PRO A 9 41.46 16.74 -11.55
C PRO A 9 40.06 17.32 -11.83
N GLY A 10 39.75 17.50 -13.11
CA GLY A 10 38.43 17.93 -13.57
C GLY A 10 37.35 16.92 -13.21
N LYS A 11 36.28 17.40 -12.58
CA LYS A 11 35.02 16.69 -12.36
C LYS A 11 34.46 16.25 -13.70
N VAL A 12 34.36 14.94 -13.92
CA VAL A 12 33.59 14.35 -15.02
C VAL A 12 32.11 14.48 -14.68
N SER A 13 31.44 15.48 -15.26
CA SER A 13 29.98 15.59 -15.27
C SER A 13 29.47 14.84 -16.50
N THR A 14 29.07 13.58 -16.34
CA THR A 14 28.27 12.88 -17.34
C THR A 14 26.85 13.43 -17.28
N GLU A 15 26.55 14.45 -18.08
CA GLU A 15 25.16 14.75 -18.43
C GLU A 15 24.64 13.58 -19.28
N GLU A 16 23.99 12.62 -18.63
CA GLU A 16 23.30 11.53 -19.33
C GLU A 16 22.19 12.14 -20.19
N VAL A 17 22.32 12.02 -21.52
CA VAL A 17 21.33 12.54 -22.47
C VAL A 17 20.15 11.57 -22.52
N LYS A 18 18.91 12.07 -22.33
CA LYS A 18 17.68 11.26 -22.46
C LYS A 18 17.55 10.76 -23.90
N LEU A 19 17.39 9.44 -24.08
CA LEU A 19 17.30 8.77 -25.38
C LEU A 19 15.97 9.05 -26.08
N TRP A 20 14.88 9.19 -25.33
CA TRP A 20 13.54 9.48 -25.86
C TRP A 20 12.64 10.07 -24.78
N ASN A 21 11.49 10.65 -25.18
CA ASN A 21 10.51 11.22 -24.26
C ASN A 21 9.33 10.25 -24.05
N PRO A 22 9.32 9.43 -22.98
CA PRO A 22 8.30 8.42 -22.77
C PRO A 22 6.92 9.01 -22.45
N SER A 23 6.85 10.15 -21.74
CA SER A 23 5.56 10.79 -21.44
C SER A 23 4.81 11.19 -22.71
N LYS A 24 5.53 11.77 -23.69
CA LYS A 24 4.96 12.21 -24.97
C LYS A 24 4.64 11.02 -25.88
N ILE A 25 5.57 10.09 -26.06
CA ILE A 25 5.38 8.94 -26.95
C ILE A 25 4.25 8.04 -26.46
N LEU A 26 4.18 7.76 -25.16
CA LEU A 26 3.15 6.89 -24.59
C LEU A 26 1.79 7.59 -24.46
N GLY A 27 1.78 8.92 -24.48
CA GLY A 27 0.57 9.73 -24.28
C GLY A 27 0.03 9.61 -22.86
N ILE A 28 0.90 9.51 -21.86
CA ILE A 28 0.51 9.33 -20.45
C ILE A 28 -0.03 10.63 -19.87
N ILE A 29 0.49 11.78 -20.31
CA ILE A 29 -0.08 13.09 -19.98
C ILE A 29 -1.34 13.28 -20.83
N ASN A 30 -2.43 13.71 -20.21
CA ASN A 30 -3.69 13.93 -20.91
C ASN A 30 -3.59 15.24 -21.71
N PRO A 31 -3.78 15.21 -23.04
CA PRO A 31 -3.66 16.40 -23.88
C PRO A 31 -4.72 17.47 -23.59
N ASP A 32 -5.86 17.10 -22.99
CA ASP A 32 -6.95 18.05 -22.70
C ASP A 32 -6.62 19.03 -21.57
N ASN A 33 -5.73 18.65 -20.64
CA ASN A 33 -5.50 19.40 -19.41
C ASN A 33 -4.04 19.38 -18.91
N ASP A 34 -3.12 18.83 -19.70
CA ASP A 34 -1.70 18.65 -19.39
C ASP A 34 -1.41 18.00 -18.02
N ARG A 35 -2.38 17.25 -17.48
CA ARG A 35 -2.25 16.56 -16.18
C ARG A 35 -2.21 15.05 -16.37
N LEU A 36 -1.59 14.39 -15.39
CA LEU A 36 -1.53 12.94 -15.33
C LEU A 36 -2.85 12.41 -14.74
N THR A 37 -3.84 12.23 -15.61
CA THR A 37 -5.13 11.59 -15.31
C THR A 37 -5.16 10.16 -15.82
N CYS A 38 -6.19 9.41 -15.41
CA CYS A 38 -6.41 8.02 -15.81
C CYS A 38 -6.16 7.79 -17.31
N VAL A 39 -5.29 6.84 -17.64
CA VAL A 39 -4.96 6.48 -19.05
C VAL A 39 -6.03 5.63 -19.72
N GLY A 40 -6.93 5.04 -18.92
CA GLY A 40 -7.98 4.15 -19.40
C GLY A 40 -9.05 4.86 -20.23
N ASP A 41 -9.60 4.13 -21.18
CA ASP A 41 -10.71 4.57 -22.02
C ASP A 41 -12.04 4.39 -21.27
N ALA A 42 -12.95 5.36 -21.41
CA ALA A 42 -14.31 5.28 -20.91
C ALA A 42 -15.26 5.01 -22.09
N PRO A 43 -15.62 3.74 -22.39
CA PRO A 43 -16.37 3.38 -23.60
C PRO A 43 -17.74 4.06 -23.68
N SER A 44 -18.41 4.21 -22.54
CA SER A 44 -19.70 4.90 -22.40
C SER A 44 -19.65 6.38 -22.78
N GLN A 45 -18.47 6.99 -22.72
CA GLN A 45 -18.27 8.41 -23.04
C GLN A 45 -17.41 8.62 -24.30
N ARG A 46 -17.01 7.54 -24.97
CA ARG A 46 -16.16 7.52 -26.18
C ARG A 46 -14.93 8.43 -26.08
N ARG A 47 -14.32 8.50 -24.89
CA ARG A 47 -13.15 9.35 -24.62
C ARG A 47 -12.26 8.74 -23.54
N ARG A 48 -11.04 9.26 -23.43
CA ARG A 48 -10.14 8.96 -22.31
C ARG A 48 -10.76 9.42 -20.98
N CYS A 49 -10.57 8.63 -19.93
CA CYS A 49 -11.02 8.97 -18.59
C CYS A 49 -10.31 10.24 -18.06
N ARG A 50 -11.08 11.15 -17.46
CA ARG A 50 -10.57 12.40 -16.86
C ARG A 50 -10.42 12.31 -15.33
N ASN A 51 -10.69 11.15 -14.73
CA ASN A 51 -10.57 11.01 -13.29
C ASN A 51 -9.09 11.15 -12.87
N PRO A 52 -8.82 11.88 -11.78
CA PRO A 52 -7.48 11.95 -11.23
C PRO A 52 -7.06 10.57 -10.73
N ILE A 53 -5.78 10.26 -10.86
CA ILE A 53 -5.19 9.11 -10.19
C ILE A 53 -4.64 9.55 -8.82
N ARG A 54 -4.31 8.58 -7.96
CA ARG A 54 -3.74 8.86 -6.64
C ARG A 54 -2.42 9.63 -6.78
N ALA A 55 -2.17 10.59 -5.89
CA ALA A 55 -0.93 11.38 -5.89
C ALA A 55 0.33 10.49 -5.79
N ASP A 56 0.31 9.46 -4.93
CA ASP A 56 1.41 8.48 -4.81
C ASP A 56 1.72 7.79 -6.16
N ASN A 57 0.67 7.46 -6.92
CA ASN A 57 0.82 6.85 -8.24
C ASN A 57 1.39 7.85 -9.24
N GLN A 58 1.01 9.14 -9.16
CA GLN A 58 1.60 10.18 -10.02
C GLN A 58 3.10 10.31 -9.80
N ALA A 59 3.56 10.30 -8.55
CA ALA A 59 4.97 10.33 -8.22
C ALA A 59 5.72 9.08 -8.73
N LEU A 60 5.13 7.90 -8.52
CA LEU A 60 5.69 6.62 -9.01
C LEU A 60 5.80 6.57 -10.54
N ILE A 61 4.77 7.02 -11.26
CA ILE A 61 4.76 7.06 -12.72
C ILE A 61 5.80 8.06 -13.23
N THR A 62 5.86 9.25 -12.66
CA THR A 62 6.82 10.28 -13.06
C THR A 62 8.25 9.79 -12.91
N LYS A 63 8.57 9.14 -11.78
CA LYS A 63 9.88 8.53 -11.53
C LYS A 63 10.20 7.43 -12.55
N ALA A 64 9.26 6.52 -12.80
CA ALA A 64 9.47 5.44 -13.75
C ALA A 64 9.67 5.96 -15.19
N LEU A 65 8.97 7.02 -15.58
CA LEU A 65 9.13 7.64 -16.90
C LEU A 65 10.49 8.33 -17.04
N ASP A 66 10.98 8.97 -15.99
CA ASP A 66 12.33 9.55 -16.00
C ASP A 66 13.40 8.47 -16.16
N GLU A 67 13.28 7.36 -15.42
CA GLU A 67 14.20 6.21 -15.55
C GLU A 67 14.13 5.54 -16.93
N ILE A 68 12.93 5.41 -17.51
CA ILE A 68 12.74 4.82 -18.85
C ILE A 68 13.35 5.70 -19.94
N ALA A 69 13.39 7.02 -19.75
CA ALA A 69 13.92 7.96 -20.75
C ALA A 69 15.41 7.73 -21.08
N TYR A 70 16.16 7.13 -20.15
CA TYR A 70 17.58 6.80 -20.33
C TYR A 70 17.82 5.37 -20.83
N LEU A 71 16.77 4.55 -20.95
CA LEU A 71 16.87 3.17 -21.41
C LEU A 71 16.55 3.05 -22.91
N PRO A 72 17.26 2.17 -23.65
CA PRO A 72 16.90 1.85 -25.03
C PRO A 72 15.45 1.35 -25.09
N PRO A 73 14.63 1.84 -26.05
CA PRO A 73 13.23 1.42 -26.18
C PRO A 73 13.04 -0.10 -26.37
N ASP A 74 14.10 -0.80 -26.82
CA ASP A 74 14.16 -2.26 -27.01
C ASP A 74 14.49 -3.07 -25.76
N SER A 75 14.90 -2.40 -24.68
CA SER A 75 15.33 -3.10 -23.48
C SER A 75 14.13 -3.78 -22.77
N PRO A 76 14.26 -5.06 -22.37
CA PRO A 76 13.27 -5.72 -21.52
C PRO A 76 12.99 -4.95 -20.21
N ALA A 77 13.97 -4.16 -19.73
CA ALA A 77 13.82 -3.32 -18.56
C ALA A 77 12.74 -2.22 -18.73
N VAL A 78 12.60 -1.67 -19.95
CA VAL A 78 11.54 -0.70 -20.27
C VAL A 78 10.18 -1.36 -20.11
N MET A 79 9.99 -2.55 -20.68
CA MET A 79 8.71 -3.27 -20.60
C MET A 79 8.35 -3.67 -19.16
N THR A 80 9.32 -4.08 -18.35
CA THR A 80 9.09 -4.38 -16.92
C THR A 80 8.60 -3.14 -16.16
N LYS A 81 9.23 -1.99 -16.38
CA LYS A 81 8.81 -0.72 -15.76
C LYS A 81 7.44 -0.25 -16.26
N LEU A 82 7.14 -0.43 -17.55
CA LEU A 82 5.83 -0.10 -18.12
C LEU A 82 4.70 -0.95 -17.54
N ARG A 83 4.91 -2.27 -17.35
CA ARG A 83 3.94 -3.13 -16.67
C ARG A 83 3.69 -2.69 -15.23
N ALA A 84 4.74 -2.29 -14.52
CA ALA A 84 4.65 -1.84 -13.14
C ALA A 84 3.80 -0.57 -12.98
N ILE A 85 3.80 0.33 -13.98
CA ILE A 85 3.06 1.60 -13.91
C ILE A 85 1.69 1.58 -14.59
N ALA A 86 1.36 0.56 -15.38
CA ALA A 86 0.10 0.50 -16.12
C ALA A 86 -1.15 0.47 -15.21
N GLY A 87 -1.16 -0.38 -14.18
CA GLY A 87 -2.22 -0.40 -13.16
C GLY A 87 -2.32 0.92 -12.37
N PRO A 88 -1.20 1.43 -11.82
CA PRO A 88 -1.16 2.72 -11.14
C PRO A 88 -1.62 3.93 -11.98
N ALA A 89 -1.44 3.87 -13.31
CA ALA A 89 -1.88 4.90 -14.25
C ALA A 89 -3.41 4.90 -14.50
N LEU A 90 -4.13 3.91 -13.99
CA LEU A 90 -5.58 3.78 -14.11
C LEU A 90 -6.29 4.24 -12.83
N CYS A 91 -7.54 4.71 -12.96
CA CYS A 91 -8.33 5.05 -11.78
C CYS A 91 -8.77 3.78 -11.06
N VAL A 92 -8.72 3.80 -9.72
CA VAL A 92 -8.99 2.61 -8.89
C VAL A 92 -10.44 2.12 -9.06
N ARG A 93 -11.38 3.04 -9.29
CA ARG A 93 -12.82 2.73 -9.26
C ARG A 93 -13.36 2.03 -10.50
N TYR A 94 -12.79 2.28 -11.69
CA TYR A 94 -13.46 1.90 -12.94
C TYR A 94 -12.56 1.18 -13.94
N HIS A 95 -11.27 1.53 -14.04
CA HIS A 95 -10.45 1.12 -15.19
C HIS A 95 -9.27 0.22 -14.84
N GLN A 96 -9.15 -0.30 -13.62
CA GLN A 96 -8.03 -1.17 -13.22
C GLN A 96 -7.85 -2.40 -14.12
N SER A 97 -8.95 -2.95 -14.65
CA SER A 97 -8.92 -4.11 -15.57
C SER A 97 -8.30 -3.81 -16.93
N GLN A 98 -8.12 -2.53 -17.30
CA GLN A 98 -7.52 -2.15 -18.59
C GLN A 98 -5.98 -2.17 -18.57
N ALA A 99 -5.34 -2.52 -17.44
CA ALA A 99 -3.90 -2.44 -17.28
C ALA A 99 -3.12 -3.19 -18.37
N GLU A 100 -3.51 -4.43 -18.67
CA GLU A 100 -2.84 -5.22 -19.70
C GLU A 100 -3.02 -4.64 -21.10
N THR A 101 -4.23 -4.17 -21.42
CA THR A 101 -4.53 -3.50 -22.69
C THR A 101 -3.68 -2.23 -22.88
N VAL A 102 -3.52 -1.44 -21.81
CA VAL A 102 -2.68 -0.24 -21.82
C VAL A 102 -1.21 -0.59 -22.07
N VAL A 103 -0.69 -1.66 -21.44
CA VAL A 103 0.68 -2.14 -21.71
C VAL A 103 0.84 -2.53 -23.19
N MET A 104 -0.12 -3.25 -23.76
CA MET A 104 -0.08 -3.63 -25.18
C MET A 104 -0.11 -2.40 -26.10
N GLN A 105 -0.91 -1.38 -25.78
CA GLN A 105 -0.92 -0.12 -26.52
C GLN A 105 0.44 0.60 -26.44
N TRP A 106 1.03 0.69 -25.25
CA TRP A 106 2.36 1.28 -25.05
C TRP A 106 3.45 0.51 -25.79
N GLN A 107 3.40 -0.83 -25.79
CA GLN A 107 4.33 -1.67 -26.55
C GLN A 107 4.27 -1.38 -28.05
N ARG A 108 3.06 -1.23 -28.62
CA ARG A 108 2.87 -0.86 -30.03
C ARG A 108 3.41 0.54 -30.34
N LYS A 109 3.25 1.50 -29.43
CA LYS A 109 3.78 2.87 -29.60
C LYS A 109 5.31 2.92 -29.56
N ILE A 110 5.94 1.97 -28.87
CA ILE A 110 7.39 1.85 -28.82
C ILE A 110 7.96 1.13 -30.06
N GLN A 111 7.19 0.23 -30.70
CA GLN A 111 7.66 -0.56 -31.85
C GLN A 111 8.30 0.25 -33.00
N PRO A 112 7.77 1.41 -33.43
CA PRO A 112 8.42 2.22 -34.47
C PRO A 112 9.80 2.77 -34.06
N LEU A 113 10.00 3.07 -32.78
CA LEU A 113 11.29 3.55 -32.25
C LEU A 113 12.36 2.44 -32.28
N LYS A 114 11.93 1.18 -32.31
CA LYS A 114 12.80 0.01 -32.47
C LYS A 114 13.42 -0.06 -33.86
N THR A 115 12.64 0.33 -34.87
CA THR A 115 13.04 0.28 -36.28
C THR A 115 13.93 1.47 -36.67
N GLU A 116 13.73 2.64 -36.05
CA GLU A 116 14.51 3.86 -36.36
C GLU A 116 15.94 3.85 -35.79
N ILE A 117 16.20 3.10 -34.72
CA ILE A 117 17.54 2.99 -34.10
C ILE A 117 18.34 1.83 -34.73
N GLY A 118 17.70 0.95 -35.51
CA GLY A 118 18.24 -0.34 -35.93
C GLY A 118 18.72 -0.50 -37.39
N GLU A 119 18.42 0.40 -38.34
CA GLU A 119 18.71 0.09 -39.75
C GLU A 119 19.33 1.24 -40.58
N ARG A 120 20.63 1.08 -40.89
CA ARG A 120 21.15 1.33 -42.25
C ARG A 120 20.90 0.05 -43.08
N LYS A 121 20.05 0.18 -44.12
CA LYS A 121 19.66 -0.69 -45.27
C LYS A 121 20.71 -1.69 -45.83
N PRO A 122 20.40 -2.66 -46.75
CA PRO A 122 19.37 -2.69 -47.84
C PRO A 122 18.72 -4.10 -48.11
N ALA A 123 17.92 -4.46 -49.13
CA ALA A 123 16.88 -3.90 -50.04
C ALA A 123 16.35 -5.06 -50.95
N LYS A 124 15.13 -4.89 -51.55
CA LYS A 124 14.50 -5.59 -52.72
C LYS A 124 13.93 -7.01 -52.45
N SER A 125 12.92 -7.56 -53.15
CA SER A 125 12.34 -7.36 -54.50
C SER A 125 10.88 -7.86 -54.62
N VAL A 126 10.29 -7.69 -55.80
CA VAL A 126 8.87 -7.72 -56.19
C VAL A 126 8.59 -8.83 -57.24
N GLN A 127 7.40 -9.50 -57.16
CA GLN A 127 6.57 -10.18 -58.20
C GLN A 127 7.13 -11.41 -58.98
N SER A 128 6.39 -12.31 -59.66
CA SER A 128 4.95 -12.66 -59.89
C SER A 128 4.85 -13.96 -60.75
N ARG A 129 3.67 -14.61 -60.72
CA ARG A 129 2.94 -15.46 -61.72
C ARG A 129 3.55 -16.68 -62.46
N ARG A 130 2.64 -17.61 -62.77
CA ARG A 130 2.79 -18.96 -63.38
C ARG A 130 1.83 -19.11 -64.59
N LEU A 131 2.23 -19.85 -65.64
CA LEU A 131 1.39 -20.35 -66.76
C LEU A 131 1.91 -21.70 -67.33
N GLU A 132 1.00 -22.49 -67.92
CA GLU A 132 1.12 -23.89 -68.42
C GLU A 132 1.35 -24.05 -69.95
N LYS A 133 1.57 -25.29 -70.45
CA LYS A 133 1.79 -25.77 -71.85
C LYS A 133 0.58 -26.54 -72.41
N PRO A 134 0.50 -26.85 -73.75
CA PRO A 134 0.71 -28.25 -74.22
C PRO A 134 1.07 -28.49 -75.73
N ALA A 135 1.33 -29.77 -76.10
CA ALA A 135 0.80 -30.55 -77.27
C ALA A 135 1.79 -31.48 -78.06
N ARG A 136 1.27 -32.61 -78.58
CA ARG A 136 1.90 -33.83 -79.18
C ARG A 136 1.82 -33.87 -80.73
N ASP A 137 2.64 -34.71 -81.38
CA ASP A 137 2.55 -35.13 -82.79
C ASP A 137 2.73 -36.67 -82.98
N ARG A 138 2.20 -37.25 -84.08
CA ARG A 138 2.09 -38.70 -84.41
C ARG A 138 2.83 -39.06 -85.73
N ARG A 139 3.35 -40.30 -85.83
CA ARG A 139 3.34 -41.15 -87.05
C ARG A 139 3.94 -42.55 -86.77
N VAL A 140 3.14 -43.62 -86.77
CA VAL A 140 3.60 -45.03 -86.90
C VAL A 140 2.46 -45.89 -87.48
N GLU A 141 2.54 -46.26 -88.76
CA GLU A 141 1.58 -47.18 -89.42
C GLU A 141 2.29 -48.34 -90.13
N GLY A 142 3.36 -48.88 -89.51
CA GLY A 142 4.02 -50.11 -90.00
C GLY A 142 4.14 -51.23 -88.96
N ILE A 143 3.70 -51.00 -87.72
CA ILE A 143 3.90 -51.92 -86.58
C ILE A 143 2.64 -52.75 -86.25
N GLN A 144 1.49 -52.44 -86.86
CA GLN A 144 0.22 -53.05 -86.48
C GLN A 144 0.06 -54.49 -86.96
N ASP A 145 0.60 -54.85 -88.12
CA ASP A 145 0.40 -56.18 -88.71
C ASP A 145 1.26 -57.25 -88.00
N VAL A 146 2.52 -56.93 -87.70
CA VAL A 146 3.43 -57.83 -86.95
C VAL A 146 2.93 -58.07 -85.52
N LEU A 147 2.32 -57.06 -84.88
CA LEU A 147 1.74 -57.19 -83.54
C LEU A 147 0.47 -58.06 -83.50
N LYS A 148 -0.18 -58.28 -84.64
CA LYS A 148 -1.38 -59.12 -84.72
C LYS A 148 -0.99 -60.60 -84.74
N GLU A 149 -0.03 -60.98 -85.56
CA GLU A 149 0.48 -62.35 -85.62
C GLU A 149 1.11 -62.81 -84.30
N MET A 150 1.89 -61.95 -83.65
CA MET A 150 2.49 -62.26 -82.35
C MET A 150 1.45 -62.44 -81.24
N ARG A 151 0.29 -61.77 -81.35
CA ARG A 151 -0.81 -61.88 -80.39
C ARG A 151 -1.54 -63.21 -80.53
N ASP A 152 -1.75 -63.66 -81.76
CA ASP A 152 -2.44 -64.93 -82.04
C ASP A 152 -1.57 -66.13 -81.63
N ALA A 153 -0.26 -66.05 -81.82
CA ALA A 153 0.68 -67.07 -81.33
C ALA A 153 0.73 -67.16 -79.78
N LEU A 154 0.69 -66.01 -79.09
CA LEU A 154 0.62 -65.97 -77.62
C LEU A 154 -0.73 -66.46 -77.09
N ALA A 155 -1.83 -66.28 -77.83
CA ALA A 155 -3.14 -66.80 -77.47
C ALA A 155 -3.15 -68.33 -77.51
N ASN A 156 -2.59 -68.94 -78.56
CA ASN A 156 -2.52 -70.40 -78.69
C ASN A 156 -1.63 -71.03 -77.60
N LEU A 157 -0.47 -70.43 -77.30
CA LEU A 157 0.39 -70.89 -76.20
C LEU A 157 -0.30 -70.78 -74.83
N ARG A 158 -1.10 -69.72 -74.63
CA ARG A 158 -1.87 -69.55 -73.38
C ARG A 158 -2.96 -70.60 -73.24
N GLU A 159 -3.59 -70.98 -74.34
CA GLU A 159 -4.63 -72.02 -74.38
C GLU A 159 -4.04 -73.41 -74.13
N GLU A 160 -2.86 -73.70 -74.68
CA GLU A 160 -2.09 -74.92 -74.40
C GLU A 160 -1.73 -75.05 -72.92
N ILE A 161 -1.24 -73.96 -72.31
CA ILE A 161 -0.91 -73.91 -70.87
C ILE A 161 -2.16 -74.11 -70.01
N ASN A 162 -3.30 -73.53 -70.42
CA ASN A 162 -4.57 -73.72 -69.71
C ASN A 162 -5.06 -75.16 -69.81
N ASN A 163 -4.93 -75.81 -70.97
CA ASN A 163 -5.29 -77.21 -71.16
C ASN A 163 -4.41 -78.14 -70.30
N GLN A 164 -3.10 -77.87 -70.22
CA GLN A 164 -2.20 -78.62 -69.33
C GLN A 164 -2.53 -78.42 -67.84
N ARG A 165 -2.92 -77.21 -67.44
CA ARG A 165 -3.40 -76.93 -66.07
C ARG A 165 -4.71 -77.64 -65.77
N HIS A 166 -5.65 -77.69 -66.71
CA HIS A 166 -6.91 -78.42 -66.52
C HIS A 166 -6.68 -79.93 -66.44
N GLN A 167 -5.82 -80.52 -67.29
CA GLN A 167 -5.43 -81.93 -67.16
C GLN A 167 -4.74 -82.24 -65.83
N SER A 168 -3.89 -81.33 -65.33
CA SER A 168 -3.23 -81.49 -64.03
C SER A 168 -4.23 -81.34 -62.86
N GLN A 169 -5.22 -80.45 -62.97
CA GLN A 169 -6.28 -80.28 -61.97
C GLN A 169 -7.32 -81.41 -61.94
N GLU A 170 -7.50 -82.12 -63.06
CA GLU A 170 -8.36 -83.30 -63.16
C GLU A 170 -7.73 -84.56 -62.54
N CYS A 171 -6.40 -84.57 -62.35
CA CYS A 171 -5.68 -85.65 -61.67
C CYS A 171 -5.56 -85.48 -60.14
N GLU A 172 -5.85 -84.29 -59.59
CA GLU A 172 -6.01 -84.11 -58.14
C GLU A 172 -7.41 -84.56 -57.73
N GLY A 173 -7.49 -85.69 -57.04
CA GLY A 173 -8.75 -86.23 -56.55
C GLY A 173 -9.45 -85.26 -55.59
N PRO A 174 -10.80 -85.24 -55.53
CA PRO A 174 -11.55 -84.41 -54.59
C PRO A 174 -11.18 -84.63 -53.10
N GLU A 175 -10.55 -85.75 -52.76
CA GLU A 175 -10.06 -86.03 -51.41
C GLU A 175 -8.80 -85.24 -51.01
N GLU A 176 -7.83 -85.04 -51.91
CA GLU A 176 -6.60 -84.27 -51.59
C GLU A 176 -6.92 -82.78 -51.34
N ARG A 177 -7.78 -82.18 -52.19
CA ARG A 177 -8.26 -80.81 -52.01
C ARG A 177 -9.02 -80.63 -50.68
N ALA A 178 -9.83 -81.61 -50.29
CA ALA A 178 -10.57 -81.57 -49.03
C ALA A 178 -9.66 -81.72 -47.78
N VAL A 179 -8.50 -82.38 -47.91
CA VAL A 179 -7.50 -82.47 -46.84
C VAL A 179 -6.72 -81.17 -46.71
N GLU A 180 -6.30 -80.57 -47.83
CA GLU A 180 -5.63 -79.27 -47.83
C GLU A 180 -6.51 -78.14 -47.29
N ASP A 181 -7.79 -78.09 -47.69
CA ASP A 181 -8.75 -77.12 -47.16
C ASP A 181 -8.93 -77.27 -45.65
N ARG A 182 -8.96 -78.51 -45.14
CA ARG A 182 -9.09 -78.79 -43.70
C ARG A 182 -7.83 -78.35 -42.93
N GLN A 183 -6.64 -78.62 -43.47
CA GLN A 183 -5.37 -78.14 -42.91
C GLN A 183 -5.25 -76.62 -42.97
N GLU A 184 -5.74 -75.97 -44.03
CA GLU A 184 -5.75 -74.53 -44.14
C GLU A 184 -6.75 -73.88 -43.17
N GLN A 185 -7.92 -74.48 -42.97
CA GLN A 185 -8.88 -74.07 -41.94
C GLN A 185 -8.29 -74.19 -40.53
N GLU A 186 -7.58 -75.30 -40.22
CA GLU A 186 -6.88 -75.45 -38.95
C GLU A 186 -5.75 -74.42 -38.76
N ARG A 187 -4.97 -74.13 -39.81
CA ARG A 187 -3.93 -73.07 -39.77
C ARG A 187 -4.55 -71.69 -39.55
N LYS A 188 -5.69 -71.38 -40.18
CA LYS A 188 -6.45 -70.14 -39.96
C LYS A 188 -7.01 -70.07 -38.54
N HIS A 189 -7.55 -71.16 -38.03
CA HIS A 189 -8.03 -71.25 -36.65
C HIS A 189 -6.88 -71.02 -35.66
N ARG A 190 -5.73 -71.68 -35.85
CA ARG A 190 -4.54 -71.54 -35.02
C ARG A 190 -3.98 -70.11 -35.03
N ARG A 191 -3.93 -69.46 -36.20
CA ARG A 191 -3.54 -68.04 -36.34
C ARG A 191 -4.53 -67.10 -35.64
N SER A 192 -5.83 -67.40 -35.70
CA SER A 192 -6.87 -66.63 -35.02
C SER A 192 -6.78 -66.77 -33.49
N GLU A 193 -6.57 -67.99 -32.99
CA GLU A 193 -6.37 -68.26 -31.56
C GLU A 193 -5.10 -67.59 -31.01
N GLU A 194 -4.00 -67.65 -31.76
CA GLU A 194 -2.75 -66.99 -31.38
C GLU A 194 -2.91 -65.46 -31.35
N ARG A 195 -3.58 -64.89 -32.35
CA ARG A 195 -3.93 -63.46 -32.39
C ARG A 195 -4.83 -63.07 -31.22
N ASN A 196 -5.81 -63.90 -30.86
CA ASN A 196 -6.68 -63.67 -29.70
C ASN A 196 -5.93 -63.78 -28.37
N ARG A 197 -4.98 -64.73 -28.23
CA ARG A 197 -4.11 -64.83 -27.04
C ARG A 197 -3.19 -63.63 -26.92
N GLU A 198 -2.60 -63.17 -28.01
CA GLU A 198 -1.74 -61.99 -28.03
C GLU A 198 -2.54 -60.71 -27.71
N ALA A 199 -3.74 -60.57 -28.28
CA ALA A 199 -4.66 -59.47 -27.96
C ALA A 199 -5.01 -59.45 -26.46
N ARG A 200 -5.37 -60.60 -25.87
CA ARG A 200 -5.65 -60.72 -24.44
C ARG A 200 -4.43 -60.40 -23.57
N ARG A 201 -3.22 -60.80 -23.97
CA ARG A 201 -1.99 -60.47 -23.23
C ARG A 201 -1.72 -58.96 -23.26
N LYS A 202 -1.82 -58.32 -24.43
CA LYS A 202 -1.65 -56.87 -24.58
C LYS A 202 -2.73 -56.10 -23.81
N GLU A 203 -3.97 -56.57 -23.82
CA GLU A 203 -5.06 -55.96 -23.06
C GLU A 203 -4.81 -56.06 -21.55
N SER A 204 -4.42 -57.23 -21.05
CA SER A 204 -4.05 -57.43 -19.64
C SER A 204 -2.86 -56.55 -19.23
N GLU A 205 -1.83 -56.44 -20.07
CA GLU A 205 -0.66 -55.61 -19.81
C GLU A 205 -1.02 -54.11 -19.80
N ARG A 206 -1.92 -53.66 -20.69
CA ARG A 206 -2.42 -52.28 -20.70
C ARG A 206 -3.23 -51.96 -19.45
N LEU A 207 -4.11 -52.88 -19.02
CA LEU A 207 -4.89 -52.71 -17.79
C LEU A 207 -3.99 -52.68 -16.55
N GLU A 208 -2.95 -53.51 -16.49
CA GLU A 208 -1.99 -53.51 -15.39
C GLU A 208 -1.16 -52.22 -15.33
N LYS A 209 -0.67 -51.75 -16.49
CA LYS A 209 0.01 -50.45 -16.62
C LYS A 209 -0.90 -49.29 -16.19
N GLU A 210 -2.16 -49.30 -16.62
CA GLU A 210 -3.13 -48.27 -16.23
C GLU A 210 -3.43 -48.29 -14.72
N ARG A 211 -3.52 -49.48 -14.10
CA ARG A 211 -3.70 -49.60 -12.64
C ARG A 211 -2.50 -49.06 -11.86
N LEU A 212 -1.28 -49.40 -12.28
CA LEU A 212 -0.06 -48.90 -11.66
C LEU A 212 0.08 -47.38 -11.83
N GLU A 213 -0.28 -46.84 -12.99
CA GLU A 213 -0.26 -45.40 -13.24
C GLU A 213 -1.30 -44.66 -12.38
N LYS A 214 -2.53 -45.19 -12.28
CA LYS A 214 -3.57 -44.67 -11.38
C LYS A 214 -3.12 -44.68 -9.92
N GLU A 215 -2.53 -45.77 -9.45
CA GLU A 215 -2.03 -45.88 -8.07
C GLU A 215 -0.89 -44.89 -7.80
N ARG A 216 0.03 -44.69 -8.75
CA ARG A 216 1.11 -43.70 -8.64
C ARG A 216 0.56 -42.27 -8.57
N LEU A 217 -0.40 -41.93 -9.44
CA LEU A 217 -1.04 -40.62 -9.45
C LEU A 217 -1.82 -40.38 -8.15
N GLU A 218 -2.50 -41.38 -7.62
CA GLU A 218 -3.23 -41.28 -6.34
C GLU A 218 -2.27 -41.07 -5.16
N LYS A 219 -1.17 -41.84 -5.09
CA LYS A 219 -0.12 -41.64 -4.08
C LYS A 219 0.50 -40.24 -4.16
N GLU A 220 0.81 -39.76 -5.37
CA GLU A 220 1.37 -38.41 -5.57
C GLU A 220 0.36 -37.32 -5.15
N ARG A 221 -0.93 -37.50 -5.45
CA ARG A 221 -1.98 -36.57 -5.01
C ARG A 221 -2.10 -36.51 -3.49
N LEU A 222 -2.13 -37.67 -2.82
CA LEU A 222 -2.19 -37.75 -1.36
C LEU A 222 -0.95 -37.13 -0.70
N GLU A 223 0.24 -37.34 -1.26
CA GLU A 223 1.47 -36.74 -0.74
C GLU A 223 1.47 -35.20 -0.91
N LYS A 224 1.06 -34.70 -2.08
CA LYS A 224 0.89 -33.26 -2.31
C LYS A 224 -0.12 -32.64 -1.36
N GLU A 225 -1.27 -33.29 -1.15
CA GLU A 225 -2.30 -32.83 -0.22
C GLU A 225 -1.79 -32.79 1.23
N ARG A 226 -1.03 -33.81 1.66
CA ARG A 226 -0.42 -33.82 3.00
C ARG A 226 0.60 -32.70 3.18
N LEU A 227 1.47 -32.48 2.20
CA LEU A 227 2.46 -31.40 2.23
C LEU A 227 1.78 -30.02 2.23
N GLU A 228 0.72 -29.84 1.45
CA GLU A 228 -0.06 -28.60 1.41
C GLU A 228 -0.75 -28.34 2.76
N LYS A 229 -1.39 -29.36 3.33
CA LYS A 229 -2.01 -29.27 4.66
C LYS A 229 -1.00 -28.93 5.75
N GLU A 230 0.16 -29.57 5.76
CA GLU A 230 1.24 -29.28 6.72
C GLU A 230 1.76 -27.84 6.56
N ARG A 231 1.91 -27.37 5.31
CA ARG A 231 2.31 -25.97 5.04
C ARG A 231 1.27 -24.98 5.54
N LEU A 232 -0.01 -25.23 5.28
CA LEU A 232 -1.11 -24.40 5.76
C LEU A 232 -1.18 -24.37 7.28
N GLU A 233 -1.02 -25.52 7.95
CA GLU A 233 -1.00 -25.60 9.42
C GLU A 233 0.20 -24.83 10.01
N LYS A 234 1.40 -24.98 9.43
CA LYS A 234 2.59 -24.21 9.84
C LYS A 234 2.40 -22.71 9.63
N GLU A 235 1.81 -22.30 8.52
CA GLU A 235 1.50 -20.90 8.24
C GLU A 235 0.47 -20.33 9.22
N HIS A 236 -0.59 -21.09 9.51
CA HIS A 236 -1.61 -20.70 10.50
C HIS A 236 -1.00 -20.53 11.89
N LEU A 237 -0.18 -21.48 12.34
CA LEU A 237 0.48 -21.41 13.64
C LEU A 237 1.47 -20.23 13.71
N ALA A 238 2.21 -19.96 12.64
CA ALA A 238 3.11 -18.81 12.56
C ALA A 238 2.36 -17.48 12.54
N LYS A 239 1.20 -17.42 11.87
CA LYS A 239 0.32 -16.26 11.87
C LYS A 239 -0.27 -16.03 13.26
N GLU A 240 -0.78 -17.07 13.91
CA GLU A 240 -1.36 -16.98 15.25
C GLU A 240 -0.32 -16.54 16.30
N LYS A 241 0.92 -17.05 16.22
CA LYS A 241 2.02 -16.59 17.09
C LYS A 241 2.33 -15.10 16.88
N ARG A 242 2.43 -14.66 15.62
CA ARG A 242 2.65 -13.24 15.29
C ARG A 242 1.51 -12.35 15.80
N GLU A 243 0.26 -12.76 15.63
CA GLU A 243 -0.90 -12.03 16.13
C GLU A 243 -0.93 -11.97 17.67
N LYS A 244 -0.58 -13.06 18.36
CA LYS A 244 -0.43 -13.09 19.83
C LYS A 244 0.67 -12.14 20.30
N GLU A 245 1.84 -12.16 19.66
CA GLU A 245 2.96 -11.27 19.97
C GLU A 245 2.60 -9.80 19.71
N GLU A 246 1.94 -9.50 18.60
CA GLU A 246 1.49 -8.14 18.28
C GLU A 246 0.44 -7.65 19.29
N LYS A 247 -0.53 -8.51 19.66
CA LYS A 247 -1.51 -8.20 20.69
C LYS A 247 -0.83 -7.92 22.04
N GLN A 248 0.14 -8.74 22.45
CA GLN A 248 0.91 -8.51 23.67
C GLN A 248 1.73 -7.21 23.60
N ARG A 249 2.34 -6.91 22.45
CA ARG A 249 3.07 -5.68 22.23
C ARG A 249 2.16 -4.46 22.33
N ARG A 250 0.98 -4.51 21.69
CA ARG A 250 -0.02 -3.45 21.75
C ARG A 250 -0.54 -3.24 23.17
N GLU A 251 -0.75 -4.32 23.91
CA GLU A 251 -1.17 -4.26 25.31
C GLU A 251 -0.09 -3.62 26.20
N ARG A 252 1.19 -3.99 26.03
CA ARG A 252 2.30 -3.34 26.74
C ARG A 252 2.40 -1.84 26.43
N ILE A 253 2.17 -1.44 25.18
CA ILE A 253 2.16 -0.02 24.80
C ILE A 253 1.00 0.72 25.48
N ARG A 254 -0.20 0.13 25.49
CA ARG A 254 -1.37 0.71 26.19
C ARG A 254 -1.11 0.87 27.68
N GLN A 255 -0.60 -0.15 28.34
CA GLN A 255 -0.26 -0.09 29.77
C GLN A 255 0.79 0.97 30.08
N ARG A 256 1.81 1.12 29.22
CA ARG A 256 2.82 2.20 29.36
C ARG A 256 2.19 3.58 29.18
N ALA A 257 1.32 3.76 28.19
CA ALA A 257 0.63 5.02 27.95
C ALA A 257 -0.31 5.38 29.11
N GLN A 258 -1.04 4.39 29.66
CA GLN A 258 -1.90 4.58 30.81
C GLN A 258 -1.10 4.99 32.06
N LYS A 259 0.01 4.28 32.36
CA LYS A 259 0.89 4.62 33.48
C LYS A 259 1.45 6.04 33.36
N LEU A 260 1.90 6.42 32.16
CA LEU A 260 2.42 7.77 31.91
C LEU A 260 1.35 8.85 32.08
N HIS A 261 0.10 8.57 31.68
CA HIS A 261 -1.01 9.50 31.90
C HIS A 261 -1.33 9.63 33.39
N GLU A 262 -1.43 8.51 34.11
CA GLU A 262 -1.67 8.50 35.55
C GLU A 262 -0.54 9.18 36.35
N GLU A 263 0.71 9.05 35.90
CA GLU A 263 1.87 9.72 36.50
C GLU A 263 1.81 11.24 36.27
N ARG A 264 1.51 11.69 35.05
CA ARG A 264 1.32 13.12 34.75
C ARG A 264 0.16 13.73 35.52
N GLU A 265 -0.95 13.00 35.65
CA GLU A 265 -2.10 13.44 36.45
C GLU A 265 -1.74 13.52 37.93
N ARG A 266 -0.96 12.57 38.45
CA ARG A 266 -0.43 12.63 39.82
C ARG A 266 0.51 13.83 40.02
N GLU A 267 1.46 14.04 39.12
CA GLU A 267 2.40 15.16 39.17
C GLU A 267 1.64 16.50 39.09
N LYS A 268 0.62 16.59 38.24
CA LYS A 268 -0.24 17.77 38.15
C LYS A 268 -1.01 18.00 39.46
N ARG A 269 -1.61 16.96 40.03
CA ARG A 269 -2.30 17.05 41.33
C ARG A 269 -1.36 17.45 42.46
N GLU A 270 -0.15 16.91 42.49
CA GLU A 270 0.88 17.26 43.47
C GLU A 270 1.34 18.72 43.29
N LYS A 271 1.55 19.19 42.06
CA LYS A 271 1.86 20.60 41.77
C LYS A 271 0.75 21.52 42.22
N GLU A 272 -0.50 21.19 41.89
CA GLU A 272 -1.66 21.97 42.33
C GLU A 272 -1.84 21.92 43.86
N GLN A 273 -1.51 20.80 44.52
CA GLN A 273 -1.51 20.70 45.98
C GLN A 273 -0.44 21.58 46.60
N LYS A 274 0.79 21.54 46.10
CA LYS A 274 1.89 22.41 46.55
C LYS A 274 1.56 23.87 46.33
N GLU A 275 1.04 24.24 45.16
CA GLU A 275 0.59 25.61 44.88
C GLU A 275 -0.49 26.03 45.88
N ARG A 276 -1.49 25.16 46.15
CA ARG A 276 -2.52 25.44 47.17
C ARG A 276 -1.94 25.59 48.58
N GLU A 277 -1.00 24.74 48.96
CA GLU A 277 -0.33 24.82 50.27
C GLU A 277 0.48 26.11 50.40
N GLU A 278 1.21 26.51 49.36
CA GLU A 278 1.93 27.78 49.29
C GLU A 278 0.97 28.96 49.45
N TRP A 279 -0.15 28.98 48.73
CA TRP A 279 -1.18 30.01 48.87
C TRP A 279 -1.83 30.01 50.26
N ASN A 280 -2.10 28.84 50.85
CA ASN A 280 -2.64 28.72 52.20
C ASN A 280 -1.64 29.25 53.24
N GLN A 281 -0.35 28.97 53.08
CA GLN A 281 0.71 29.52 53.95
C GLN A 281 0.80 31.05 53.80
N LEU A 282 0.72 31.58 52.58
CA LEU A 282 0.69 33.03 52.34
C LEU A 282 -0.53 33.68 52.99
N TRP A 283 -1.70 33.05 52.91
CA TRP A 283 -2.91 33.50 53.59
C TRP A 283 -2.76 33.51 55.11
N ALA A 284 -2.21 32.45 55.69
CA ALA A 284 -1.94 32.36 57.12
C ALA A 284 -0.98 33.48 57.57
N LYS A 285 0.12 33.68 56.84
CA LYS A 285 1.07 34.78 57.09
C LYS A 285 0.40 36.15 56.98
N TYR A 286 -0.48 36.36 56.00
CA TYR A 286 -1.26 37.60 55.86
C TYR A 286 -2.16 37.85 57.08
N GLN A 287 -2.90 36.83 57.53
CA GLN A 287 -3.74 36.96 58.73
C GLN A 287 -2.91 37.17 60.00
N GLU A 288 -1.75 36.51 60.12
CA GLU A 288 -0.82 36.69 61.23
C GLU A 288 -0.26 38.12 61.27
N ARG A 289 0.22 38.66 60.14
CA ARG A 289 0.69 40.06 60.06
C ARG A 289 -0.42 41.04 60.39
N TRP A 290 -1.67 40.75 60.01
CA TRP A 290 -2.83 41.54 60.44
C TRP A 290 -3.10 41.46 61.95
N ALA A 291 -2.86 40.30 62.58
CA ALA A 291 -2.96 40.15 64.03
C ALA A 291 -1.83 40.89 64.76
N GLN A 292 -0.60 40.79 64.23
CA GLN A 292 0.57 41.51 64.71
C GLN A 292 0.35 43.03 64.63
N LEU A 293 -0.09 43.56 63.49
CA LEU A 293 -0.39 44.99 63.33
C LEU A 293 -1.42 45.50 64.36
N LYS A 294 -2.43 44.67 64.69
CA LYS A 294 -3.43 45.02 65.72
C LYS A 294 -2.87 44.96 67.14
N ALA A 295 -1.89 44.09 67.39
CA ALA A 295 -1.27 43.85 68.68
C ALA A 295 -0.11 44.81 68.98
N SER A 296 0.80 45.05 68.04
CA SER A 296 1.96 45.96 68.13
C SER A 296 1.60 47.43 67.93
N ALA A 297 0.38 47.78 68.33
CA ALA A 297 -0.30 49.01 67.97
C ALA A 297 0.21 50.28 68.69
N SER A 298 1.18 50.12 69.59
CA SER A 298 1.87 51.18 70.34
C SER A 298 3.12 51.71 69.62
N ASP A 299 3.78 50.90 68.78
CA ASP A 299 5.17 51.12 68.34
C ASP A 299 5.32 51.58 66.86
N ILE A 300 4.20 51.80 66.14
CA ILE A 300 4.20 52.20 64.71
C ILE A 300 4.86 53.57 64.47
N ARG A 301 5.08 54.36 65.52
CA ARG A 301 5.62 55.74 65.42
C ARG A 301 7.10 55.82 65.02
N GLU A 302 7.86 54.72 65.10
CA GLU A 302 9.32 54.71 64.82
C GLU A 302 9.72 53.92 63.55
N GLY A 303 8.78 53.21 62.91
CA GLY A 303 9.05 52.39 61.72
C GLY A 303 8.43 52.93 60.42
N ASN A 304 8.91 52.42 59.28
CA ASN A 304 8.31 52.70 57.98
C ASN A 304 6.90 52.08 57.89
N ILE A 305 5.88 52.93 57.79
CA ILE A 305 4.45 52.52 57.80
C ILE A 305 4.17 51.47 56.70
N ARG A 306 4.86 51.55 55.56
CA ARG A 306 4.69 50.61 54.44
C ARG A 306 5.11 49.18 54.77
N ASP A 307 6.06 48.99 55.68
CA ASP A 307 6.57 47.67 56.06
C ASP A 307 5.68 47.01 57.12
N ALA A 308 4.92 47.81 57.87
CA ALA A 308 3.94 47.35 58.86
C ALA A 308 2.63 46.88 58.22
N ILE A 309 2.23 47.42 57.06
CA ILE A 309 0.97 47.08 56.40
C ILE A 309 1.04 45.67 55.76
N PRO A 310 0.10 44.76 56.09
CA PRO A 310 0.00 43.46 55.44
C PRO A 310 -0.60 43.60 54.03
N TRP A 311 0.25 43.80 53.03
CA TRP A 311 -0.18 43.92 51.64
C TRP A 311 -0.69 42.57 51.09
N PRO A 312 -1.90 42.51 50.49
CA PRO A 312 -2.50 41.28 49.98
C PRO A 312 -1.94 40.92 48.59
N VAL A 313 -0.63 40.62 48.53
CA VAL A 313 0.10 40.21 47.34
C VAL A 313 1.07 39.07 47.67
N MET A 314 1.49 38.30 46.67
CA MET A 314 2.34 37.13 46.86
C MET A 314 3.66 37.43 47.61
N SER A 315 4.26 38.59 47.38
CA SER A 315 5.49 39.02 48.06
C SER A 315 5.26 39.65 49.43
N GLY A 316 4.01 39.96 49.78
CA GLY A 316 3.66 40.69 51.01
C GLY A 316 4.26 42.09 51.12
N SER A 317 4.72 42.67 50.01
CA SER A 317 5.49 43.92 49.97
C SER A 317 4.80 45.00 49.12
N TYR A 318 4.99 46.27 49.50
CA TYR A 318 4.38 47.43 48.84
C TYR A 318 4.67 47.55 47.32
N PRO A 319 5.91 47.31 46.82
CA PRO A 319 6.23 47.52 45.39
C PRO A 319 5.43 46.63 44.42
N ASP A 320 4.95 45.48 44.88
CA ASP A 320 4.20 44.52 44.06
C ASP A 320 2.68 44.72 44.12
N VAL A 321 2.22 45.76 44.83
CA VAL A 321 0.79 46.06 44.99
C VAL A 321 0.24 46.66 43.69
N LYS A 322 -0.36 45.77 42.90
CA LYS A 322 -1.09 46.09 41.67
C LYS A 322 -2.47 45.46 41.72
N ASN A 323 -3.42 46.05 41.00
CA ASN A 323 -4.80 45.56 40.93
C ASN A 323 -4.87 44.06 40.57
N SER A 324 -4.10 43.63 39.56
CA SER A 324 -4.01 42.23 39.13
C SER A 324 -3.51 41.29 40.24
N ASN A 325 -2.45 41.68 40.94
CA ASN A 325 -1.78 40.86 41.94
C ASN A 325 -2.65 40.71 43.20
N VAL A 326 -3.33 41.80 43.59
CA VAL A 326 -4.29 41.79 44.71
C VAL A 326 -5.51 40.93 44.36
N LYS A 327 -6.00 41.05 43.13
CA LYS A 327 -7.11 40.21 42.65
C LYS A 327 -6.73 38.73 42.66
N GLU A 328 -5.54 38.40 42.15
CA GLU A 328 -5.01 37.04 42.12
C GLU A 328 -4.82 36.46 43.51
N PHE A 329 -4.25 37.24 44.45
CA PHE A 329 -4.06 36.84 45.84
C PHE A 329 -5.38 36.34 46.44
N PHE A 330 -6.42 37.16 46.46
CA PHE A 330 -7.71 36.76 47.05
C PHE A 330 -8.41 35.63 46.29
N GLN A 331 -8.22 35.51 44.97
CA GLN A 331 -8.79 34.42 44.17
C GLN A 331 -8.10 33.07 44.38
N LYS A 332 -6.80 33.07 44.70
CA LYS A 332 -5.98 31.87 44.88
C LYS A 332 -5.91 31.42 46.34
N THR A 333 -5.93 32.35 47.30
CA THR A 333 -5.81 32.03 48.74
C THR A 333 -7.11 31.58 49.39
N VAL A 334 -8.26 31.96 48.85
CA VAL A 334 -9.55 31.66 49.47
C VAL A 334 -10.30 30.62 48.63
N SER A 335 -10.57 29.46 49.23
CA SER A 335 -11.32 28.37 48.59
C SER A 335 -12.69 28.84 48.07
N ARG A 336 -13.10 28.28 46.92
CA ARG A 336 -14.33 28.65 46.17
C ARG A 336 -15.63 28.15 46.83
N ASP A 337 -15.71 28.15 48.16
CA ASP A 337 -16.85 27.66 48.93
C ASP A 337 -17.82 28.78 49.32
N GLU A 338 -19.02 28.45 49.81
CA GLU A 338 -20.05 29.39 50.31
C GLU A 338 -19.55 30.35 51.42
N ASN A 339 -18.45 30.00 52.09
CA ASN A 339 -17.79 30.84 53.10
C ASN A 339 -17.03 32.03 52.49
N MET A 340 -16.87 32.08 51.16
CA MET A 340 -16.15 33.13 50.43
C MET A 340 -16.79 34.50 50.59
N VAL A 341 -18.12 34.62 50.44
CA VAL A 341 -18.83 35.90 50.58
C VAL A 341 -18.68 36.47 51.99
N LYS A 342 -18.74 35.60 53.03
CA LYS A 342 -18.57 36.02 54.43
C LYS A 342 -17.15 36.52 54.71
N LEU A 343 -16.14 35.84 54.17
CA LEU A 343 -14.74 36.21 54.33
C LEU A 343 -14.44 37.52 53.59
N MET A 344 -14.89 37.65 52.33
CA MET A 344 -14.72 38.88 51.55
C MET A 344 -15.42 40.09 52.18
N ARG A 345 -16.60 39.92 52.80
CA ARG A 345 -17.24 41.00 53.59
C ARG A 345 -16.34 41.49 54.74
N LYS A 346 -15.67 40.57 55.44
CA LYS A 346 -14.74 40.93 56.53
C LYS A 346 -13.52 41.67 55.96
N GLU A 347 -12.99 41.25 54.82
CA GLU A 347 -11.86 41.93 54.18
C GLU A 347 -12.27 43.32 53.61
N CYS A 348 -13.44 43.48 53.01
CA CYS A 348 -13.96 44.79 52.59
C CYS A 348 -14.02 45.77 53.77
N LEU A 349 -14.49 45.31 54.93
CA LEU A 349 -14.54 46.13 56.14
C LEU A 349 -13.15 46.50 56.64
N LYS A 350 -12.14 45.63 56.51
CA LYS A 350 -10.75 45.93 56.92
C LYS A 350 -10.15 47.06 56.07
N TRP A 351 -10.36 47.01 54.76
CA TRP A 351 -9.77 47.95 53.80
C TRP A 351 -10.65 49.19 53.53
N HIS A 352 -11.83 49.31 54.15
CA HIS A 352 -12.73 50.44 53.95
C HIS A 352 -12.07 51.77 54.38
N PRO A 353 -12.28 52.87 53.62
CA PRO A 353 -11.74 54.19 53.93
C PRO A 353 -11.90 54.64 55.39
N ASP A 354 -13.09 54.43 55.96
CA ASP A 354 -13.43 54.81 57.34
C ASP A 354 -12.69 54.00 58.42
N ARG A 355 -12.20 52.80 58.07
CA ARG A 355 -11.46 51.95 59.02
C ARG A 355 -9.95 52.21 58.99
N ARG A 356 -9.44 52.94 57.99
CA ARG A 356 -8.01 53.29 57.84
C ARG A 356 -7.46 53.94 59.09
N CYS A 357 -8.12 54.97 59.59
CA CYS A 357 -7.73 55.68 60.81
C CYS A 357 -7.71 54.78 62.04
N THR A 358 -8.57 53.75 62.07
CA THR A 358 -8.71 52.83 63.20
C THR A 358 -7.54 51.86 63.30
N TRP A 359 -7.05 51.30 62.19
CA TRP A 359 -5.89 50.39 62.21
C TRP A 359 -4.55 51.12 62.06
N LEU A 360 -4.52 52.37 61.56
CA LEU A 360 -3.35 53.25 61.56
C LEU A 360 -3.21 54.10 62.83
N ARG A 361 -4.22 54.11 63.70
CA ARG A 361 -4.29 54.88 64.96
C ARG A 361 -3.81 56.33 64.84
N GLY A 362 -4.21 56.99 63.75
CA GLY A 362 -3.90 58.41 63.49
C GLY A 362 -2.55 58.68 62.82
N ALA A 363 -1.78 57.67 62.40
CA ALA A 363 -0.64 57.86 61.51
C ALA A 363 -1.14 58.34 60.12
N GLN A 364 -0.49 59.38 59.57
CA GLN A 364 -0.81 59.89 58.24
C GLN A 364 -0.14 59.02 57.17
N LEU A 365 -0.93 58.58 56.20
CA LEU A 365 -0.43 57.97 54.98
C LEU A 365 -0.10 59.06 53.96
N SER A 366 0.80 58.77 53.02
CA SER A 366 0.96 59.64 51.85
C SER A 366 -0.25 59.49 50.91
N ASP A 367 -0.53 60.52 50.12
CA ASP A 367 -1.60 60.48 49.11
C ASP A 367 -1.49 59.25 48.19
N VAL A 368 -0.27 58.83 47.87
CA VAL A 368 0.01 57.64 47.04
C VAL A 368 -0.39 56.35 47.76
N ASP A 369 -0.10 56.25 49.06
CA ASP A 369 -0.47 55.08 49.87
C ASP A 369 -1.99 55.01 50.08
N GLU A 370 -2.65 56.16 50.26
CA GLU A 370 -4.11 56.24 50.33
C GLU A 370 -4.78 55.76 49.05
N MET A 371 -4.26 56.17 47.88
CA MET A 371 -4.73 55.70 46.57
C MET A 371 -4.59 54.18 46.41
N ILE A 372 -3.52 53.59 46.94
CA ILE A 372 -3.30 52.14 46.88
C ILE A 372 -4.27 51.39 47.80
N VAL A 373 -4.47 51.89 49.02
CA VAL A 373 -5.46 51.33 49.95
C VAL A 373 -6.87 51.38 49.35
N ASP A 374 -7.24 52.51 48.73
CA ASP A 374 -8.53 52.67 48.04
C ASP A 374 -8.65 51.72 46.84
N MET A 375 -7.56 51.53 46.09
CA MET A 375 -7.50 50.53 45.02
C MET A 375 -7.76 49.12 45.56
N ILE A 376 -7.15 48.75 46.70
CA ILE A 376 -7.37 47.43 47.33
C ILE A 376 -8.85 47.32 47.73
N CYS A 377 -9.41 48.33 48.38
CA CYS A 377 -10.84 48.34 48.76
C CYS A 377 -11.75 48.11 47.55
N ARG A 378 -11.50 48.79 46.42
CA ARG A 378 -12.25 48.61 45.17
C ARG A 378 -12.11 47.20 44.60
N VAL A 379 -10.91 46.61 44.62
CA VAL A 379 -10.68 45.23 44.14
C VAL A 379 -11.41 44.22 45.03
N VAL A 380 -11.30 44.33 46.35
CA VAL A 380 -11.95 43.42 47.31
C VAL A 380 -13.47 43.54 47.21
N THR A 381 -14.00 44.74 47.02
CA THR A 381 -15.44 45.00 46.81
C THR A 381 -15.93 44.44 45.47
N GLY A 382 -15.15 44.63 44.39
CA GLY A 382 -15.45 44.05 43.08
C GLY A 382 -15.49 42.52 43.13
N LEU A 383 -14.52 41.90 43.80
CA LEU A 383 -14.50 40.45 44.03
C LEU A 383 -15.72 39.98 44.84
N LEU A 384 -16.09 40.68 45.91
CA LEU A 384 -17.28 40.36 46.70
C LEU A 384 -18.54 40.30 45.84
N ASN A 385 -18.72 41.27 44.93
CA ASN A 385 -19.85 41.31 44.01
C ASN A 385 -19.79 40.17 42.99
N GLU A 386 -18.62 39.91 42.38
CA GLU A 386 -18.41 38.78 41.45
C GLU A 386 -18.76 37.43 42.10
N PHE A 387 -18.42 37.24 43.38
CA PHE A 387 -18.73 36.01 44.12
C PHE A 387 -20.20 35.94 44.56
N ALA A 388 -20.81 37.06 44.97
CA ALA A 388 -22.21 37.12 45.35
C ALA A 388 -23.15 36.83 44.15
N GLU A 389 -22.86 37.38 42.98
CA GLU A 389 -23.61 37.10 41.75
C GLU A 389 -23.51 35.63 41.32
N ARG A 390 -22.33 35.01 41.44
CA ARG A 390 -22.14 33.58 41.15
C ARG A 390 -22.88 32.68 42.12
N SER A 391 -22.95 33.05 43.40
CA SER A 391 -23.70 32.30 44.41
C SER A 391 -25.21 32.38 44.17
N SER A 392 -25.71 33.52 43.67
CA SER A 392 -27.13 33.68 43.32
C SER A 392 -27.52 32.80 42.12
N LYS A 393 -26.64 32.65 41.12
CA LYS A 393 -26.88 31.84 39.91
C LYS A 393 -26.85 30.32 40.12
N PHE A 394 -26.43 29.85 41.30
CA PHE A 394 -26.43 28.43 41.67
C PHE A 394 -27.68 28.01 42.46
N LEU A 395 -28.50 28.99 42.88
CA LEU A 395 -29.72 28.79 43.68
C LEU A 395 -31.02 28.97 42.87
N ASP A 396 -30.91 29.43 41.61
CA ASP A 396 -31.94 29.36 40.57
C ASP A 396 -31.67 28.15 39.66
#